data_AF-A0A0Q4FNF7-F1
#
_entry.id   AF-A0A0Q4FNF7-F1
#
_cell.length_a   1.000
_cell.length_b   1.000
_cell.length_c   1.000
_cell.angle_alpha   90.00
_cell.angle_beta   90.00
_cell.angle_gamma   90.00
#
_symmetry.space_group_name_H-M   'P 1'
#
loop_
_entity.id
_entity.type
_entity.pdbx_description
1 polymer ?
#
loop_
_entity_poly.entity_id
_entity_poly.type
_entity_poly.pdbx_seq_one_letter_code
_entity_poly.pdbx_strand_id
1 'polypeptide(L)' 'MEPKIRKMAMVFNQVKMEDEDALDIAFWLAQAPEERLKTVVSLRKSYFTWLNSSFPEKMDKVITHRKL' A
#
# COMPACT_ATOMS: atom_id res chain seq x y z
N MET A 1 10.15 7.87 32.60
CA MET A 1 9.90 6.91 31.51
C MET A 1 10.09 7.66 30.20
N GLU A 2 11.13 7.36 29.45
CA GLU A 2 11.34 7.99 28.13
C GLU A 2 10.30 7.47 27.12
N PRO A 3 9.75 8.34 26.25
CA PRO A 3 8.79 7.92 25.24
C PRO A 3 9.48 7.01 24.22
N LYS A 4 8.98 5.78 24.09
CA LYS A 4 9.46 4.79 23.12
C LYS A 4 9.12 5.26 21.70
N ILE A 5 10.04 5.97 21.06
CA ILE A 5 9.90 6.45 19.67
C ILE A 5 9.83 5.21 18.77
N ARG A 6 8.64 4.85 18.29
CA ARG A 6 8.50 3.83 17.25
C ARG A 6 9.10 4.41 15.98
N LYS A 7 10.28 3.91 15.57
CA LYS A 7 10.79 4.13 14.20
C LYS A 7 9.78 3.50 13.24
N MET A 8 8.89 4.32 12.68
CA MET A 8 8.13 3.97 11.49
C MET A 8 9.18 3.67 10.41
N ALA A 9 9.38 2.40 10.09
CA ALA A 9 10.15 2.03 8.92
C ALA A 9 9.40 2.61 7.72
N MET A 10 9.91 3.70 7.13
CA MET A 10 9.41 4.18 5.85
C MET A 10 9.72 3.10 4.82
N VAL A 11 8.71 2.30 4.48
CA VAL A 11 8.78 1.38 3.36
C VAL A 11 8.69 2.23 2.09
N PHE A 12 9.85 2.68 1.62
CA PHE A 12 9.96 3.37 0.34
C PHE A 12 10.04 2.31 -0.75
N ASN A 13 8.96 2.14 -1.51
CA ASN A 13 9.03 1.32 -2.72
C ASN A 13 9.70 2.20 -3.78
N GLN A 14 10.92 1.83 -4.20
CA GLN A 14 11.62 2.58 -5.24
C GLN A 14 11.04 2.15 -6.59
N VAL A 15 10.08 2.93 -7.08
CA VAL A 15 9.41 2.68 -8.35
C VAL A 15 10.25 3.30 -9.47
N LYS A 16 10.55 2.52 -10.51
CA LYS A 16 11.17 3.07 -11.72
C LYS A 16 10.08 3.78 -12.51
N MET A 17 10.30 5.04 -12.85
CA MET A 17 9.35 5.84 -13.65
C MET A 17 9.07 5.22 -15.03
N GLU A 18 9.95 4.35 -15.50
CA GLU A 18 9.83 3.59 -16.75
C GLU A 18 8.67 2.57 -16.71
N ASP A 19 8.33 2.08 -15.52
CA ASP A 19 7.39 0.98 -15.31
C ASP A 19 5.97 1.50 -15.00
N GLU A 20 5.77 2.81 -14.95
CA GLU A 20 4.51 3.45 -14.53
C GLU A 20 4.11 4.57 -15.50
N ASP A 21 2.80 4.83 -15.61
CA ASP A 21 2.30 5.95 -16.38
C ASP A 21 2.63 7.28 -15.67
N ALA A 22 3.31 8.19 -16.36
CA ALA A 22 3.66 9.50 -15.83
C ALA A 22 2.43 10.32 -15.42
N LEU A 23 1.29 10.14 -16.08
CA LEU A 23 0.02 10.79 -15.74
C LEU A 23 -0.56 10.22 -14.44
N ASP A 24 -0.45 8.92 -14.21
CA ASP A 24 -0.88 8.29 -12.97
C ASP A 24 -0.04 8.79 -11.79
N ILE A 25 1.28 8.90 -11.98
CA ILE A 25 2.17 9.44 -10.94
C ILE A 25 1.82 10.89 -10.63
N ALA A 26 1.64 11.74 -11.65
CA ALA A 26 1.26 13.13 -11.47
C ALA A 26 -0.09 13.26 -10.76
N PHE A 27 -1.08 12.44 -11.15
CA PHE A 27 -2.38 12.37 -10.51
C PHE A 27 -2.27 12.05 -9.02
N TRP A 28 -1.50 11.02 -8.66
CA TRP A 28 -1.34 10.63 -7.26
C TRP A 28 -0.56 11.68 -6.47
N LEU A 29 0.51 12.26 -7.02
CA LEU A 29 1.28 13.31 -6.34
C LEU A 29 0.48 14.59 -6.11
N ALA A 30 -0.53 14.87 -6.94
CA ALA A 30 -1.43 16.01 -6.75
C ALA A 30 -2.40 15.85 -5.57
N GLN A 31 -2.59 14.63 -5.06
CA GLN A 31 -3.48 14.34 -3.93
C GLN A 31 -2.79 14.54 -2.58
N ALA A 32 -3.57 14.98 -1.60
CA ALA A 32 -3.10 15.07 -0.22
C ALA A 32 -2.62 13.68 0.27
N PRO A 33 -1.54 13.61 1.10
CA PRO A 33 -1.07 12.35 1.65
C PRO A 33 -2.16 11.50 2.34
N GLU A 34 -3.09 12.15 3.02
CA GLU A 34 -4.22 11.49 3.72
C GLU A 34 -5.19 10.81 2.74
N GLU A 35 -5.55 11.49 1.65
CA GLU A 35 -6.46 10.97 0.62
C GLU A 35 -5.81 9.82 -0.16
N ARG A 36 -4.51 9.92 -0.44
CA ARG A 36 -3.74 8.80 -1.01
C ARG A 36 -3.78 7.58 -0.11
N LEU A 37 -3.50 7.77 1.18
CA LEU A 37 -3.49 6.68 2.15
C LEU A 37 -4.87 6.02 2.26
N LYS A 38 -5.94 6.82 2.34
CA LYS A 38 -7.32 6.34 2.36
C LYS A 38 -7.65 5.50 1.13
N THR A 39 -7.21 5.96 -0.05
CA THR A 39 -7.45 5.24 -1.31
C THR A 39 -6.69 3.92 -1.36
N VAL A 40 -5.40 3.92 -1.01
CA VAL A 40 -4.58 2.70 -0.94
C VAL A 40 -5.17 1.68 0.04
N VAL A 41 -5.66 2.14 1.20
CA VAL A 41 -6.31 1.26 2.18
C VAL A 41 -7.61 0.68 1.62
N SER A 42 -8.43 1.50 0.95
CA SER A 42 -9.67 1.04 0.30
C SER A 42 -9.39 -0.01 -0.77
N LEU A 43 -8.45 0.27 -1.68
CA LEU A 43 -8.03 -0.66 -2.73
C LEU A 43 -7.52 -1.98 -2.16
N ARG A 44 -6.69 -1.93 -1.12
CA ARG A 44 -6.22 -3.14 -0.43
C ARG A 44 -7.37 -3.94 0.18
N LYS A 45 -8.32 -3.28 0.85
CA LYS A 45 -9.52 -3.95 1.40
C LYS A 45 -10.30 -4.63 0.29
N SER A 46 -10.60 -3.93 -0.79
CA SER A 46 -11.33 -4.48 -1.93
C SER A 46 -10.60 -5.67 -2.56
N TYR A 47 -9.28 -5.57 -2.76
CA TYR A 47 -8.47 -6.65 -3.33
C TYR A 47 -8.50 -7.91 -2.47
N PHE A 48 -8.24 -7.80 -1.16
CA PHE A 48 -8.22 -8.96 -0.29
C PHE A 48 -9.62 -9.53 -0.04
N THR A 49 -10.64 -8.68 0.08
CA THR A 49 -12.02 -9.16 0.14
C THR A 49 -12.40 -9.91 -1.14
N TRP A 50 -11.98 -9.44 -2.31
CA TRP A 50 -12.21 -10.18 -3.56
C TRP A 50 -11.44 -11.51 -3.60
N LEU A 51 -10.15 -11.50 -3.22
CA LEU A 51 -9.27 -12.66 -3.30
C LEU A 51 -9.59 -13.75 -2.27
N ASN A 52 -9.88 -13.34 -1.03
CA ASN A 52 -9.99 -14.21 0.15
C ASN A 52 -11.37 -14.15 0.83
N SER A 53 -12.35 -13.48 0.21
CA SER A 53 -13.68 -13.20 0.78
C SER A 53 -13.67 -12.34 2.06
N SER A 54 -12.50 -11.95 2.57
CA SER A 54 -12.34 -11.18 3.79
C SER A 54 -11.01 -10.42 3.80
N PHE A 55 -10.96 -9.31 4.55
CA PHE A 55 -9.73 -8.57 4.80
C PHE A 55 -8.97 -9.19 5.98
N PRO A 56 -7.67 -9.53 5.85
CA PRO A 56 -6.94 -10.20 6.92
C PRO A 56 -6.75 -9.28 8.15
N GLU A 57 -6.95 -9.82 9.35
CA GLU A 57 -6.71 -9.10 10.62
C GLU A 57 -5.23 -8.76 10.83
N LYS A 58 -4.34 -9.61 10.32
CA LYS A 58 -2.89 -9.40 10.30
C LYS A 58 -2.40 -9.48 8.88
N MET A 59 -1.81 -8.39 8.40
CA MET A 59 -1.02 -8.37 7.18
C MET A 59 0.33 -9.05 7.48
N ASP A 60 0.32 -10.38 7.66
CA ASP A 60 1.56 -11.12 7.45
C ASP A 60 2.02 -10.87 6.01
N LYS A 61 3.31 -11.00 5.72
CA LYS A 61 3.81 -10.96 4.34
C LYS A 61 3.10 -12.05 3.54
N VAL A 62 1.93 -11.72 2.98
CA VAL A 62 1.21 -12.59 2.06
C VAL A 62 2.00 -12.50 0.76
N ILE A 63 3.05 -13.30 0.66
CA ILE A 63 3.70 -13.59 -0.61
C ILE A 63 2.69 -14.48 -1.33
N THR A 64 1.86 -13.89 -2.17
CA THR A 64 0.96 -14.60 -3.07
C THR A 64 1.80 -15.44 -4.00
N HIS A 65 2.02 -16.71 -3.62
CA HIS A 65 2.57 -17.69 -4.54
C HIS A 65 1.45 -18.04 -5.51
N ARG A 66 1.44 -17.43 -6.69
CA ARG A 66 0.72 -18.02 -7.82
C ARG A 66 1.37 -19.39 -8.05
N LYS A 67 0.63 -20.48 -7.80
CA LYS A 67 0.96 -21.76 -8.42
C LYS A 67 0.78 -21.54 -9.92
N LEU A 68 1.89 -21.54 -10.66
CA LEU A 68 1.89 -21.77 -12.10
C LEU A 68 1.42 -23.20 -12.37
#